data_AF-A0A366I7W0-F1
#
_entry.id   AF-A0A366I7W0-F1
#
_cell.length_a   1.000
_cell.length_b   1.000
_cell.length_c   1.000
_cell.angle_alpha   90.00
_cell.angle_beta   90.00
_cell.angle_gamma   90.00
#
_symmetry.space_group_name_H-M   'P 1'
#
loop_
_entity.id
_entity.type
_entity.pdbx_description
1 polymer ?
#
loop_
_entity_poly.entity_id
_entity_poly.type
_entity_poly.pdbx_seq_one_letter_code
_entity_poly.pdbx_strand_id
1 'polypeptide(L)' 'MAINKGARIGITIQVIALGIIILLVIFNKVIPSILSWIFGIGVAIALVGTLFELSKKNIKR' A
#
# COMPACT_ATOMS: atom_id res chain seq x y z
N MET A 1 -18.49 -6.18 -9.03
CA MET A 1 -17.12 -6.09 -9.60
C MET A 1 -16.21 -6.98 -8.76
N ALA A 2 -15.71 -8.10 -9.31
CA ALA A 2 -14.90 -9.05 -8.55
C ALA A 2 -13.47 -8.53 -8.41
N ILE A 3 -13.22 -7.70 -7.40
CA ILE A 3 -11.88 -7.24 -7.06
C ILE A 3 -11.10 -8.45 -6.51
N ASN A 4 -9.98 -8.77 -7.15
CA ASN A 4 -9.04 -9.80 -6.71
C ASN A 4 -8.61 -9.55 -5.25
N LYS A 5 -8.45 -10.63 -4.46
CA LYS A 5 -7.98 -10.57 -3.07
C LYS A 5 -6.73 -9.72 -2.87
N GLY A 6 -5.75 -9.80 -3.78
CA GLY A 6 -4.53 -8.99 -3.72
C GLY A 6 -4.82 -7.48 -3.84
N ALA A 7 -5.61 -7.11 -4.84
CA ALA A 7 -6.05 -5.72 -5.04
C ALA A 7 -6.88 -5.20 -3.84
N ARG A 8 -7.72 -6.04 -3.24
CA ARG A 8 -8.50 -5.67 -2.04
C ARG A 8 -7.58 -5.34 -0.86
N ILE A 9 -6.54 -6.14 -0.63
CA ILE A 9 -5.57 -5.92 0.46
C ILE A 9 -4.76 -4.64 0.20
N GLY A 10 -4.33 -4.40 -1.05
CA GLY A 10 -3.62 -3.18 -1.43
C GLY A 10 -4.45 -1.91 -1.23
N ILE A 11 -5.75 -1.94 -1.55
CA ILE A 11 -6.67 -0.82 -1.31
C ILE A 11 -6.84 -0.60 0.19
N THR A 12 -7.02 -1.64 0.99
CA THR A 12 -7.12 -1.51 2.47
C THR A 12 -5.89 -0.85 3.07
N ILE A 13 -4.69 -1.21 2.61
CA ILE A 13 -3.43 -0.61 3.09
C ILE A 13 -3.35 0.87 2.71
N GLN A 14 -3.77 1.26 1.50
CA GLN A 14 -3.83 2.67 1.10
C GLN A 14 -4.80 3.49 1.96
N VAL A 15 -5.96 2.92 2.32
CA VAL A 15 -6.93 3.58 3.19
C VAL A 15 -6.36 3.80 4.60
N ILE A 16 -5.64 2.83 5.14
CA ILE A 16 -4.95 2.96 6.44
C ILE A 16 -3.85 4.03 6.36
N ALA A 17 -3.06 4.05 5.29
CA ALA A 17 -2.00 5.04 5.10
C ALA A 17 -2.56 6.47 5.01
N LEU A 18 -3.69 6.67 4.30
CA LEU A 18 -4.39 7.94 4.26
C LEU A 18 -4.84 8.40 5.66
N GLY A 19 -5.37 7.48 6.47
CA GLY A 19 -5.74 7.78 7.86
C GLY A 19 -4.55 8.26 8.70
N ILE A 20 -3.39 7.63 8.55
CA ILE A 20 -2.16 8.02 9.27
C ILE A 20 -1.68 9.41 8.83
N ILE A 21 -1.75 9.74 7.54
CA ILE A 21 -1.38 11.07 7.02
C ILE A 21 -2.30 12.15 7.60
N ILE A 22 -3.61 11.90 7.63
CA ILE A 22 -4.60 12.83 8.21
C ILE A 22 -4.30 13.06 9.70
N LEU A 23 -4.03 11.99 10.46
CA LEU A 23 -3.60 12.09 11.85
C LEU A 23 -2.32 12.93 12.00
N LEU A 24 -1.29 12.68 11.20
CA LEU A 24 -0.02 13.43 11.25
C LEU A 24 -0.20 14.92 10.96
N VAL A 25 -1.08 15.26 10.02
CA VAL A 25 -1.45 16.65 9.71
C VAL A 25 -2.19 17.30 10.88
N ILE A 26 -3.17 16.61 11.49
CA ILE A 26 -3.91 17.12 12.66
C ILE A 26 -2.97 17.36 13.85
N PHE A 27 -1.99 16.49 14.06
CA PHE A 27 -1.00 16.63 15.13
C PHE A 27 0.15 17.61 14.80
N ASN A 28 0.11 18.26 13.63
CA ASN A 28 1.09 19.26 13.14
C ASN A 28 2.57 18.80 13.23
N LYS A 29 2.79 17.49 13.34
CA LYS A 29 4.10 16.83 13.38
C LYS A 29 4.24 15.99 12.13
N VAL A 30 4.22 16.66 10.99
CA VAL A 30 4.65 16.04 9.74
C VAL A 30 6.17 15.90 9.82
N ILE A 31 6.64 14.77 10.35
CA ILE A 31 8.05 14.40 10.28
C ILE A 31 8.25 13.84 8.85
N PRO A 32 8.91 14.58 7.93
CA PRO A 32 8.97 14.20 6.51
C PRO A 32 9.60 12.82 6.31
N SER A 33 10.51 12.44 7.22
CA SER A 33 11.15 11.13 7.25
C SER A 33 10.14 9.99 7.50
N ILE A 34 9.19 10.16 8.43
CA ILE A 34 8.18 9.13 8.75
C ILE A 34 7.18 8.98 7.60
N LEU A 35 6.77 10.10 7.00
CA LEU A 35 5.88 10.09 5.84
C LEU A 35 6.53 9.41 4.63
N SER A 36 7.82 9.69 4.37
CA SER A 36 8.61 9.04 3.33
C SER A 36 8.75 7.53 3.58
N TRP A 37 8.96 7.12 4.83
CA TRP A 37 9.01 5.71 5.22
C TRP A 37 7.69 4.98 5.00
N ILE A 38 6.55 5.57 5.39
CA ILE A 38 5.22 4.98 5.18
C ILE A 38 4.93 4.86 3.69
N PHE A 39 5.24 5.89 2.91
CA PHE A 39 5.08 5.87 1.47
C PHE A 39 5.96 4.79 0.81
N GLY A 40 7.23 4.70 1.21
CA GLY A 40 8.16 3.68 0.72
C GLY A 40 7.70 2.25 1.02
N ILE A 41 7.23 1.99 2.25
CA ILE A 41 6.67 0.68 2.62
C ILE A 41 5.41 0.38 1.79
N GLY A 42 4.51 1.35 1.61
CA GLY A 42 3.31 1.19 0.79
C GLY A 42 3.62 0.83 -0.66
N VAL A 43 4.60 1.50 -1.27
CA VAL A 43 5.07 1.22 -2.63
C VAL A 43 5.71 -0.16 -2.72
N ALA A 44 6.56 -0.53 -1.74
CA ALA A 44 7.20 -1.84 -1.71
C ALA A 44 6.16 -2.97 -1.63
N ILE A 45 5.14 -2.84 -0.78
CA ILE A 45 4.07 -3.84 -0.66
C ILE A 45 3.26 -3.94 -1.96
N ALA A 46 2.93 -2.80 -2.59
CA ALA A 46 2.20 -2.79 -3.85
C ALA A 46 2.99 -3.48 -4.98
N LEU A 47 4.29 -3.22 -5.07
CA LEU A 47 5.19 -3.85 -6.05
C LEU A 47 5.31 -5.35 -5.80
N VAL A 48 5.56 -5.78 -4.56
CA VAL A 48 5.65 -7.20 -4.21
C VAL A 48 4.34 -7.91 -4.49
N GLY A 49 3.20 -7.34 -4.11
CA GLY A 49 1.88 -7.89 -4.41
C GLY A 49 1.65 -8.05 -5.91
N THR A 50 2.00 -7.04 -6.69
CA THR A 50 1.88 -7.07 -8.16
C THR A 50 2.79 -8.12 -8.79
N LEU A 51 4.05 -8.21 -8.35
CA LEU A 51 5.00 -9.23 -8.83
C LEU A 51 4.55 -10.65 -8.48
N PHE A 52 4.01 -10.86 -7.28
CA PHE A 52 3.47 -12.15 -6.86
C PHE A 52 2.26 -12.55 -7.70
N GLU A 53 1.38 -11.59 -8.01
CA GLU A 53 0.23 -11.78 -8.88
C GLU A 53 0.64 -12.14 -10.32
N LEU A 54 1.63 -11.41 -10.88
CA LEU A 54 2.19 -11.72 -12.19
C LEU A 54 2.85 -13.10 -12.22
N SER A 55 3.64 -13.44 -11.20
CA SER A 55 4.29 -14.75 -11.08
C SER A 55 3.27 -15.88 -11.02
N LYS A 56 2.23 -15.73 -10.20
CA LYS A 56 1.11 -16.69 -10.13
C LYS A 56 0.38 -16.85 -11.46
N LYS A 57 0.25 -15.77 -12.24
CA LYS A 57 -0.35 -15.81 -13.58
C LYS A 57 0.54 -16.49 -14.61
N ASN A 58 1.86 -16.39 -14.47
CA ASN A 58 2.84 -17.05 -15.35
C ASN A 58 2.96 -18.55 -15.08
N ILE A 59 2.89 -18.97 -13.81
CA ILE A 59 2.93 -20.40 -13.43
C ILE A 59 1.66 -21.17 -13.85
N LYS A 60 0.55 -20.45 -14.09
CA LYS A 60 -0.74 -21.05 -14.49
C LYS A 60 -0.93 -21.14 -16.02
N ARG A 61 0.06 -20.72 -16.82
CA ARG A 61 0.14 -20.97 -18.26
C ARG A 61 0.98 -22.21 -18.53
#